data_AF-A6PYU3-F1
#
_entry.id   AF-A6PYU3-F1
#
_cell.length_a   1.000
_cell.length_b   1.000
_cell.length_c   1.000
_cell.angle_alpha   90.00
_cell.angle_beta   90.00
_cell.angle_gamma   90.00
#
_symmetry.space_group_name_H-M   'P 1'
#
loop_
_entity.id
_entity.type
_entity.pdbx_description
1 polymer ?
#
loop_
_entity_poly.entity_id
_entity_poly.type
_entity_poly.pdbx_seq_one_letter_code
_entity_poly.pdbx_strand_id
1 'polypeptide(L)'
;VIMPHNIYLHSALVKSRDIDRKNKNEVKEANKYYFIEATIALFISFLINVFVVAVFAEAFYGKTNNDMNQKCNETGLLPKELFPHNNETLQVDIYKGGIVLGCIFGPAALYIWAIGILAAGQSSTMTGTYAGQFVMEGFLNLRWSRFARVLLTRSIAITPTLLVAIFQDVQHLTGMNDFLNVLQSMQLPFALIPILTFTSLTS
;
A
#
# COMPACT_ATOMS: atom_id res chain seq x y z
N VAL A 1 -6.65 0.09 -8.02
CA VAL A 1 -6.47 -0.14 -6.56
C VAL A 1 -7.26 0.90 -5.80
N ILE A 2 -8.54 0.63 -5.51
CA ILE A 2 -9.35 1.51 -4.65
C ILE A 2 -9.37 0.86 -3.27
N MET A 3 -8.91 1.58 -2.27
CA MET A 3 -8.94 1.11 -0.88
C MET A 3 -10.15 1.73 -0.18
N PRO A 4 -11.08 0.93 0.40
CA PRO A 4 -12.28 1.45 1.04
C PRO A 4 -11.99 2.53 2.11
N HIS A 5 -10.94 2.33 2.89
CA HIS A 5 -10.53 3.25 3.95
C HIS A 5 -10.10 4.63 3.42
N ASN A 6 -9.57 4.72 2.20
CA ASN A 6 -9.21 6.00 1.59
C ASN A 6 -10.45 6.84 1.27
N ILE A 7 -11.59 6.21 0.99
CA ILE A 7 -12.82 6.93 0.71
C ILE A 7 -13.30 7.64 1.98
N TYR A 8 -13.35 6.93 3.11
CA TYR A 8 -13.70 7.54 4.41
C TYR A 8 -12.71 8.63 4.83
N LEU A 9 -11.41 8.39 4.62
CA LEU A 9 -10.36 9.37 4.93
C LEU A 9 -10.53 10.66 4.11
N HIS A 10 -10.69 10.53 2.78
CA HIS A 10 -10.80 11.69 1.90
C HIS A 10 -12.09 12.48 2.15
N SER A 11 -13.21 11.79 2.40
CA SER A 11 -14.47 12.45 2.78
C SER A 11 -14.38 13.22 4.09
N ALA A 12 -13.54 12.78 5.03
CA ALA A 12 -13.31 13.48 6.29
C ALA A 12 -12.33 14.65 6.13
N LEU A 13 -11.25 14.47 5.36
CA LEU A 13 -10.26 15.52 5.09
C LEU A 13 -10.87 16.71 4.33
N VAL A 14 -11.84 16.49 3.44
CA VAL A 14 -12.56 17.58 2.78
C VAL A 14 -13.25 18.53 3.77
N LYS A 15 -13.61 18.04 4.97
CA LYS A 15 -14.21 18.85 6.04
C LYS A 15 -13.19 19.64 6.87
N SER A 16 -11.89 19.42 6.71
CA SER A 16 -10.88 20.15 7.48
C SER A 16 -10.59 21.55 6.95
N ARG A 17 -10.99 21.86 5.70
CA ARG A 17 -10.91 23.21 5.15
C ARG A 17 -12.15 24.01 5.53
N ASP A 18 -11.92 25.24 5.96
CA ASP A 18 -13.01 26.17 6.30
C ASP A 18 -13.60 26.74 5.02
N ILE A 19 -14.87 26.41 4.76
CA ILE A 19 -15.59 26.77 3.53
C ILE A 19 -17.01 27.14 3.95
N ASP A 20 -17.52 28.31 3.54
CA ASP A 20 -18.92 28.65 3.79
C ASP A 20 -19.83 27.80 2.90
N ARG A 21 -20.45 26.79 3.50
CA ARG A 21 -21.36 25.87 2.81
C ARG A 21 -22.68 26.53 2.39
N LYS A 22 -22.97 27.75 2.86
CA LYS A 22 -24.14 28.51 2.43
C LYS A 22 -23.91 29.16 1.07
N ASN A 23 -22.66 29.46 0.72
CA ASN A 23 -22.30 30.08 -0.55
C ASN A 23 -22.01 29.04 -1.63
N LYS A 24 -22.91 28.91 -2.61
CA LYS A 24 -22.77 27.93 -3.72
C LYS A 24 -21.50 28.14 -4.55
N ASN A 25 -21.01 29.38 -4.65
CA ASN A 25 -19.82 29.69 -5.44
C ASN A 25 -18.54 29.15 -4.78
N GLU A 26 -18.42 29.31 -3.46
CA GLU A 26 -17.28 28.79 -2.68
C GLU A 26 -17.25 27.26 -2.67
N VAL A 27 -18.40 26.60 -2.56
CA VAL A 27 -18.48 25.14 -2.64
C VAL A 27 -18.04 24.63 -4.02
N LYS A 28 -18.46 25.31 -5.11
CA LYS A 28 -18.07 24.95 -6.48
C LYS A 28 -16.56 25.13 -6.70
N GLU A 29 -16.00 26.22 -6.19
CA GLU A 29 -14.56 26.48 -6.25
C GLU A 29 -13.76 25.45 -5.44
N ALA A 30 -14.19 25.16 -4.21
CA ALA A 30 -13.57 24.13 -3.38
C ALA A 30 -13.58 22.76 -4.07
N ASN A 31 -14.72 22.37 -4.66
CA ASN A 31 -14.82 21.11 -5.42
C ASN A 31 -13.84 21.06 -6.61
N LYS A 32 -13.62 22.18 -7.31
CA LYS A 32 -12.64 22.26 -8.39
C LYS A 32 -11.22 22.04 -7.87
N TYR A 33 -10.83 22.67 -6.77
CA TYR A 33 -9.50 22.47 -6.18
C TYR A 33 -9.30 21.04 -5.66
N TYR A 34 -10.29 20.46 -4.98
CA TYR A 34 -10.22 19.07 -4.54
C TYR A 34 -10.10 18.09 -5.70
N PHE A 35 -10.80 18.35 -6.82
CA PHE A 35 -10.68 17.53 -8.02
C PHE A 35 -9.27 17.61 -8.62
N ILE A 36 -8.69 18.81 -8.72
CA ILE A 36 -7.33 19.00 -9.24
C ILE A 36 -6.30 18.30 -8.34
N GLU A 37 -6.39 18.50 -7.03
CA GLU A 37 -5.49 17.89 -6.04
C GLU A 37 -5.54 16.36 -6.09
N ALA A 38 -6.75 15.78 -6.08
CA ALA A 38 -6.92 14.33 -6.16
C ALA A 38 -6.42 13.78 -7.50
N THR A 39 -6.68 14.47 -8.62
CA THR A 39 -6.24 14.05 -9.95
C THR A 39 -4.71 14.04 -10.04
N ILE A 40 -4.04 15.09 -9.56
CA ILE A 40 -2.57 15.17 -9.55
C ILE A 40 -1.98 14.07 -8.67
N ALA A 41 -2.52 13.85 -7.46
CA ALA A 41 -2.03 12.82 -6.56
C ALA A 41 -2.18 11.41 -7.15
N LEU A 42 -3.33 11.11 -7.75
CA LEU A 42 -3.58 9.82 -8.42
C LEU A 42 -2.70 9.66 -9.67
N PHE A 43 -2.46 10.72 -10.43
CA PHE A 43 -1.59 10.69 -11.61
C PHE A 43 -0.13 10.42 -11.24
N ILE A 44 0.39 11.05 -10.18
CA ILE A 44 1.74 10.77 -9.67
C ILE A 44 1.83 9.32 -9.18
N SER A 45 0.83 8.83 -8.44
CA SER A 45 0.77 7.43 -8.00
C SER A 45 0.75 6.46 -9.18
N PHE A 46 0.01 6.78 -10.24
CA PHE A 46 0.00 6.00 -11.46
C PHE A 46 1.39 5.95 -12.12
N LEU A 47 2.08 7.10 -12.26
CA LEU A 47 3.43 7.15 -12.82
C LEU A 47 4.43 6.32 -12.01
N ILE A 48 4.40 6.41 -10.68
CA ILE A 48 5.26 5.61 -9.80
C ILE A 48 5.01 4.12 -10.03
N ASN A 49 3.74 3.70 -10.06
CA ASN A 49 3.41 2.30 -10.29
C ASN A 49 3.88 1.81 -11.67
N VAL A 50 3.74 2.63 -12.71
CA VAL A 50 4.25 2.31 -14.06
C VAL A 50 5.78 2.17 -14.05
N PHE A 51 6.50 3.09 -13.41
CA PHE A 51 7.97 3.01 -13.32
C PHE A 51 8.43 1.79 -12.53
N VAL A 52 7.81 1.49 -11.39
CA VAL A 52 8.12 0.29 -10.61
C VAL A 52 7.88 -0.95 -11.47
N VAL A 53 6.71 -1.08 -12.10
CA VAL A 53 6.42 -2.25 -12.96
C VAL A 53 7.41 -2.35 -14.13
N ALA A 54 7.80 -1.24 -14.75
CA ALA A 54 8.78 -1.24 -15.84
C ALA A 54 10.18 -1.69 -15.38
N VAL A 55 10.67 -1.18 -14.25
CA VAL A 55 11.97 -1.56 -13.67
C VAL A 55 11.98 -3.04 -13.26
N PHE A 56 10.89 -3.51 -12.64
CA PHE A 56 10.76 -4.93 -12.31
C PHE A 56 10.61 -5.80 -13.57
N ALA A 57 9.90 -5.34 -14.59
CA ALA A 57 9.84 -6.06 -15.86
C ALA A 57 11.25 -6.21 -16.46
N GLU A 58 12.05 -5.14 -16.53
CA GLU A 58 13.43 -5.24 -17.02
C GLU A 58 14.31 -6.15 -16.17
N ALA A 59 14.17 -6.09 -14.84
CA ALA A 59 14.97 -6.88 -13.91
C ALA A 59 14.64 -8.37 -13.97
N PHE A 60 13.36 -8.74 -14.08
CA PHE A 60 12.90 -10.13 -13.89
C PHE A 60 12.49 -10.84 -15.18
N TYR A 61 12.13 -10.11 -16.24
CA TYR A 61 11.54 -10.72 -17.43
C TYR A 61 12.55 -11.59 -18.18
N GLY A 62 12.24 -12.89 -18.28
CA GLY A 62 13.06 -13.87 -18.99
C GLY A 62 14.38 -14.22 -18.31
N LYS A 63 14.54 -13.94 -17.01
CA LYS A 63 15.76 -14.28 -16.24
C LYS A 63 15.56 -15.54 -15.40
N THR A 64 16.56 -16.42 -15.41
CA THR A 64 16.59 -17.63 -14.57
C THR A 64 17.39 -17.41 -13.28
N ASN A 65 17.23 -18.30 -12.29
CA ASN A 65 17.99 -18.21 -11.03
C ASN A 65 19.51 -18.28 -11.27
N ASN A 66 19.96 -19.06 -12.25
CA ASN A 66 21.37 -19.22 -12.54
C ASN A 66 21.99 -17.94 -13.13
N ASP A 67 21.26 -17.26 -14.03
CA ASP A 67 21.69 -15.98 -14.61
C ASP A 67 21.87 -14.90 -13.53
N MET A 68 20.97 -14.89 -12.54
CA MET A 68 21.04 -13.95 -11.42
C MET A 68 22.18 -14.27 -10.47
N ASN A 69 22.41 -15.55 -10.17
CA ASN A 69 23.53 -15.98 -9.33
C ASN A 69 24.88 -15.57 -9.92
N GLN A 70 25.04 -15.70 -11.24
CA GLN A 70 26.26 -15.25 -11.91
C GLN A 70 26.47 -13.73 -11.76
N LYS A 71 25.44 -12.93 -12.06
CA LYS A 71 25.52 -11.47 -11.96
C LYS A 71 25.75 -10.97 -10.53
N CYS A 72 25.06 -11.54 -9.55
CA CYS A 72 25.23 -11.15 -8.15
C CYS A 72 26.61 -11.51 -7.60
N ASN A 73 27.21 -12.63 -8.05
CA ASN A 73 28.55 -13.03 -7.63
C ASN A 73 29.64 -12.07 -8.14
N GLU A 74 29.43 -11.45 -9.32
CA GLU A 74 30.34 -10.43 -9.87
C GLU A 74 30.27 -9.11 -9.08
N THR A 75 29.11 -8.75 -8.54
CA THR A 75 28.92 -7.49 -7.79
C THR A 75 29.36 -7.58 -6.32
N GLY A 76 29.61 -8.78 -5.79
CA GLY A 76 30.07 -9.00 -4.40
C GLY A 76 29.03 -8.68 -3.31
N LEU A 77 27.77 -8.41 -3.67
CA LEU A 77 26.68 -8.24 -2.72
C LEU A 77 26.11 -9.63 -2.31
N LEU A 78 26.11 -9.90 -1.00
CA LEU A 78 25.42 -10.97 -0.23
C LEU A 78 24.19 -11.66 -0.89
N PRO A 79 23.85 -12.92 -0.54
CA PRO A 79 24.61 -14.15 -0.28
C PRO A 79 24.32 -15.27 -1.32
N LYS A 80 25.28 -16.19 -1.51
CA LYS A 80 25.29 -17.29 -2.52
C LYS A 80 24.16 -18.34 -2.41
N GLU A 81 23.28 -18.24 -1.42
CA GLU A 81 22.27 -19.27 -1.09
C GLU A 81 20.82 -18.80 -1.30
N LEU A 82 20.59 -17.55 -1.75
CA LEU A 82 19.22 -17.02 -1.86
C LEU A 82 18.46 -17.55 -3.09
N PHE A 83 19.18 -17.87 -4.17
CA PHE A 83 18.61 -18.44 -5.38
C PHE A 83 19.14 -19.85 -5.59
N PRO A 84 18.28 -20.89 -5.61
CA PRO A 84 18.72 -22.24 -5.92
C PRO A 84 19.32 -22.29 -7.33
N HIS A 85 20.32 -23.14 -7.55
CA HIS A 85 20.96 -23.36 -8.85
C HIS A 85 20.07 -24.15 -9.82
N ASN A 86 18.89 -23.61 -10.12
CA ASN A 86 17.88 -24.24 -10.97
C ASN A 86 17.54 -23.32 -12.16
N ASN A 87 17.15 -23.89 -13.30
CA ASN A 87 16.69 -23.14 -14.48
C ASN A 87 15.21 -22.70 -14.40
N GLU A 88 14.63 -22.74 -13.20
CA GLU A 88 13.26 -22.27 -12.98
C GLU A 88 13.16 -20.74 -13.03
N THR A 89 11.96 -20.26 -13.32
CA THR A 89 11.64 -18.84 -13.25
C THR A 89 11.78 -18.34 -11.82
N LEU A 90 12.26 -17.10 -11.68
CA LEU A 90 12.56 -16.52 -10.38
C LEU A 90 11.26 -16.27 -9.59
N GLN A 91 11.12 -16.87 -8.41
CA GLN A 91 10.05 -16.50 -7.49
C GLN A 91 10.36 -15.14 -6.86
N VAL A 92 9.53 -14.15 -7.19
CA VAL A 92 9.71 -12.76 -6.76
C VAL A 92 8.97 -12.52 -5.45
N ASP A 93 9.71 -12.00 -4.46
CA ASP A 93 9.18 -11.48 -3.21
C ASP A 93 9.79 -10.11 -2.95
N ILE A 94 9.22 -9.30 -2.06
CA ILE A 94 9.65 -7.93 -1.75
C ILE A 94 11.15 -7.89 -1.39
N TYR A 95 11.62 -8.90 -0.64
CA TYR A 95 13.02 -9.06 -0.26
C TYR A 95 13.92 -9.44 -1.44
N LYS A 96 13.58 -10.52 -2.17
CA LYS A 96 14.32 -10.98 -3.36
C LYS A 96 14.35 -9.90 -4.45
N GLY A 97 13.27 -9.13 -4.56
CA GLY A 97 13.10 -7.93 -5.37
C GLY A 97 14.24 -6.93 -5.20
N GLY A 98 14.47 -6.52 -3.96
CA GLY A 98 15.51 -5.53 -3.63
C GLY A 98 16.93 -6.03 -3.91
N ILE A 99 17.21 -7.31 -3.66
CA ILE A 99 18.53 -7.91 -3.92
C ILE A 99 18.82 -7.94 -5.41
N VAL A 100 17.87 -8.38 -6.23
CA VAL A 100 18.02 -8.42 -7.69
C VAL A 100 18.25 -7.03 -8.27
N LEU A 101 17.50 -6.02 -7.79
CA LEU A 101 17.74 -4.63 -8.16
C LEU A 101 19.16 -4.18 -7.79
N GLY A 102 19.65 -4.60 -6.62
CA GLY A 102 21.01 -4.36 -6.17
C GLY A 102 22.08 -4.99 -7.06
N CYS A 103 21.86 -6.21 -7.55
CA CYS A 103 22.81 -6.89 -8.43
C CYS A 103 22.82 -6.32 -9.86
N ILE A 104 21.67 -5.86 -10.37
CA ILE A 104 21.57 -5.35 -11.75
C ILE A 104 21.96 -3.87 -11.84
N PHE A 105 21.44 -3.03 -10.95
CA PHE A 105 21.60 -1.59 -10.99
C PHE A 105 22.62 -1.06 -9.97
N GLY A 106 23.16 -1.94 -9.12
CA GLY A 106 24.16 -1.61 -8.10
C GLY A 106 23.57 -1.36 -6.70
N PRO A 107 24.44 -1.21 -5.68
CA PRO A 107 24.03 -1.13 -4.27
C PRO A 107 23.11 0.06 -3.97
N ALA A 108 23.22 1.16 -4.73
CA ALA A 108 22.37 2.33 -4.54
C ALA A 108 20.88 2.02 -4.75
N ALA A 109 20.55 1.19 -5.76
CA ALA A 109 19.17 0.81 -6.06
C ALA A 109 18.54 0.00 -4.91
N LEU A 110 19.34 -0.87 -4.28
CA LEU A 110 18.92 -1.64 -3.09
C LEU A 110 18.54 -0.71 -1.93
N TYR A 111 19.38 0.29 -1.63
CA TYR A 111 19.08 1.24 -0.56
C TYR A 111 17.85 2.11 -0.86
N ILE A 112 17.70 2.57 -2.11
CA ILE A 112 16.53 3.34 -2.54
C ILE A 112 15.25 2.51 -2.38
N TRP A 113 15.29 1.24 -2.80
CA TRP A 113 14.17 0.31 -2.64
C TRP A 113 13.81 0.08 -1.18
N ALA A 114 14.81 -0.17 -0.33
CA ALA A 114 14.61 -0.38 1.11
C ALA A 114 14.00 0.85 1.80
N ILE A 115 14.51 2.04 1.50
CA ILE A 115 13.96 3.31 2.02
C ILE A 115 12.54 3.52 1.49
N GLY A 116 12.28 3.22 0.22
CA GLY A 116 10.96 3.32 -0.40
C GLY A 116 9.92 2.45 0.30
N ILE A 117 10.24 1.18 0.57
CA ILE A 117 9.36 0.27 1.31
C ILE A 117 9.10 0.78 2.73
N LEU A 118 10.14 1.25 3.42
CA LEU A 118 10.02 1.79 4.76
C LEU A 118 9.10 3.03 4.78
N ALA A 119 9.29 3.94 3.83
CA ALA A 119 8.44 5.13 3.66
C ALA A 119 6.98 4.76 3.34
N ALA A 120 6.76 3.77 2.46
CA ALA A 120 5.43 3.27 2.14
C ALA A 120 4.72 2.68 3.38
N GLY A 121 5.44 1.93 4.22
CA GLY A 121 4.92 1.38 5.47
C GLY A 121 4.50 2.45 6.48
N GLN A 122 5.29 3.53 6.62
CA GLN A 122 4.94 4.66 7.49
C GLN A 122 3.70 5.40 6.99
N SER A 123 3.64 5.68 5.68
CA SER A 123 2.48 6.32 5.05
C SER A 123 1.19 5.53 5.26
N SER A 124 1.22 4.21 5.03
CA SER A 124 0.08 3.31 5.26
C SER A 124 -0.39 3.30 6.72
N THR A 125 0.54 3.38 7.67
CA THR A 125 0.20 3.44 9.10
C THR A 125 -0.55 4.72 9.44
N MET A 126 -0.06 5.85 8.91
CA MET A 126 -0.70 7.16 9.13
C MET A 126 -2.11 7.19 8.55
N THR A 127 -2.28 6.82 7.28
CA THR A 127 -3.61 6.82 6.63
C THR A 127 -4.59 5.86 7.30
N GLY A 128 -4.12 4.67 7.72
CA GLY A 128 -4.95 3.70 8.44
C GLY A 128 -5.45 4.21 9.79
N THR A 129 -4.62 4.94 10.54
CA THR A 129 -5.00 5.47 11.87
C THR A 129 -6.00 6.63 11.79
N TYR A 130 -5.87 7.49 10.77
CA TYR A 130 -6.83 8.56 10.50
C TYR A 130 -8.15 8.00 9.95
N ALA A 131 -8.10 7.07 8.99
CA ALA A 131 -9.31 6.43 8.49
C ALA A 131 -10.06 5.70 9.62
N GLY A 132 -9.33 4.95 10.46
CA GLY A 132 -9.89 4.30 11.64
C GLY A 132 -10.49 5.28 12.64
N GLN A 133 -9.93 6.49 12.77
CA GLN A 133 -10.52 7.54 13.59
C GLN A 133 -11.93 7.91 13.15
N PHE A 134 -12.05 8.30 11.88
CA PHE A 134 -13.31 8.80 11.35
C PHE A 134 -14.38 7.73 11.31
N VAL A 135 -14.00 6.48 11.04
CA VAL A 135 -14.92 5.34 11.07
C VAL A 135 -15.38 5.06 12.52
N MET A 136 -14.47 5.01 13.50
CA MET A 136 -14.83 4.76 14.90
C MET A 136 -15.68 5.88 15.51
N GLU A 137 -15.32 7.14 15.25
CA GLU A 137 -16.07 8.29 15.76
C GLU A 137 -17.41 8.46 15.03
N GLY A 138 -17.48 8.15 13.73
CA GLY A 138 -18.69 8.29 12.93
C GLY A 138 -19.71 7.18 13.15
N PHE A 139 -19.27 5.91 13.15
CA PHE A 139 -20.19 4.76 13.24
C PHE A 139 -20.42 4.27 14.67
N LEU A 140 -19.39 4.31 15.53
CA LEU A 140 -19.44 3.75 16.88
C LEU A 140 -19.49 4.83 17.98
N ASN A 141 -19.39 6.11 17.63
CA ASN A 141 -19.29 7.24 18.57
C ASN A 141 -18.22 7.04 19.67
N LEU A 142 -17.17 6.26 19.39
CA LEU A 142 -16.09 5.93 20.33
C LEU A 142 -14.90 6.88 20.12
N ARG A 143 -14.56 7.63 21.17
CA ARG A 143 -13.40 8.53 21.18
C ARG A 143 -12.24 7.88 21.92
N TRP A 144 -11.26 7.39 21.16
CA TRP A 144 -10.02 6.82 21.69
C TRP A 144 -8.83 7.76 21.47
N SER A 145 -7.83 7.67 22.36
CA SER A 145 -6.57 8.39 22.16
C SER A 145 -5.84 7.86 20.92
N ARG A 146 -5.11 8.74 20.22
CA ARG A 146 -4.37 8.40 18.99
C ARG A 146 -3.42 7.22 19.22
N PHE A 147 -2.67 7.24 20.33
CA PHE A 147 -1.72 6.17 20.66
C PHE A 147 -2.39 4.83 20.96
N ALA A 148 -3.51 4.82 21.70
CA ALA A 148 -4.23 3.57 22.00
C ALA A 148 -4.76 2.91 20.72
N ARG A 149 -5.31 3.73 19.80
CA ARG A 149 -5.77 3.23 18.50
C ARG A 149 -4.63 2.64 17.67
N VAL A 150 -3.51 3.35 17.56
CA VAL A 150 -2.33 2.88 16.82
C VAL A 150 -1.83 1.56 17.40
N LEU A 151 -1.62 1.49 18.72
CA LEU A 151 -1.13 0.28 19.38
C LEU A 151 -2.06 -0.91 19.12
N LEU A 152 -3.36 -0.73 19.32
CA LEU A 152 -4.31 -1.82 19.13
C LEU A 152 -4.37 -2.31 17.67
N THR A 153 -4.51 -1.40 16.70
CA THR A 153 -4.60 -1.81 15.29
C THR A 153 -3.29 -2.41 14.78
N ARG A 154 -2.14 -1.90 15.24
CA ARG A 154 -0.83 -2.46 14.91
C ARG A 154 -0.59 -3.81 15.57
N SER A 155 -0.96 -3.98 16.83
CA SER A 155 -0.87 -5.27 17.52
C SER A 155 -1.70 -6.32 16.79
N ILE A 156 -2.97 -6.02 16.48
CA ILE A 156 -3.84 -6.97 15.76
C ILE A 156 -3.28 -7.30 14.37
N ALA A 157 -2.64 -6.36 13.68
CA ALA A 157 -2.06 -6.60 12.36
C ALA A 157 -0.72 -7.39 12.42
N ILE A 158 0.11 -7.15 13.45
CA ILE A 158 1.45 -7.74 13.58
C ILE A 158 1.40 -9.11 14.26
N THR A 159 0.47 -9.35 15.17
CA THR A 159 0.33 -10.64 15.86
C THR A 159 0.20 -11.83 14.92
N PRO A 160 -0.70 -11.85 13.90
CA PRO A 160 -0.82 -13.00 13.00
C PRO A 160 0.42 -13.19 12.13
N THR A 161 1.04 -12.12 11.64
CA THR A 161 2.28 -12.23 10.85
C THR A 161 3.44 -12.75 11.69
N LEU A 162 3.57 -12.29 12.93
CA LEU A 162 4.60 -12.75 13.87
C LEU A 162 4.39 -14.22 14.25
N LEU A 163 3.15 -14.64 14.49
CA LEU A 163 2.83 -16.03 14.80
C LEU A 163 3.16 -16.95 13.62
N VAL A 164 2.77 -16.59 12.40
CA VAL A 164 3.12 -17.38 11.21
C VAL A 164 4.64 -17.47 11.04
N ALA A 165 5.37 -16.36 11.21
CA ALA A 165 6.83 -16.34 11.09
C ALA A 165 7.57 -17.22 12.12
N ILE A 166 6.99 -17.43 13.30
CA ILE A 166 7.58 -18.26 14.37
C ILE A 166 7.18 -19.73 14.23
N PHE A 167 5.94 -20.02 13.79
CA PHE A 167 5.35 -21.36 13.91
C PHE A 167 5.10 -22.09 12.57
N GLN A 168 5.14 -21.42 11.41
CA GLN A 168 4.82 -22.05 10.11
C GLN A 168 5.78 -21.64 8.98
N ASP A 169 5.97 -22.55 8.02
CA ASP A 169 6.71 -22.32 6.78
C ASP A 169 6.00 -21.33 5.83
N VAL A 170 6.81 -20.63 5.03
CA VAL A 170 6.47 -19.52 4.13
C VAL A 170 5.28 -19.80 3.19
N GLN A 171 4.95 -21.06 2.92
CA GLN A 171 3.85 -21.45 2.04
C GLN A 171 2.45 -21.05 2.54
N HIS A 172 2.26 -20.78 3.84
CA HIS A 172 0.97 -20.31 4.37
C HIS A 172 0.78 -18.79 4.34
N LEU A 173 1.81 -18.00 4.01
CA LEU A 173 1.72 -16.54 3.91
C LEU A 173 0.91 -16.08 2.69
N THR A 174 0.97 -16.83 1.59
CA THR A 174 0.20 -16.54 0.36
C THR A 174 -1.30 -16.64 0.62
N GLY A 175 -1.75 -17.68 1.34
CA GLY A 175 -3.16 -17.85 1.70
C GLY A 175 -3.70 -16.74 2.60
N MET A 176 -2.86 -16.18 3.49
CA MET A 176 -3.25 -15.03 4.30
C MET A 176 -3.40 -13.76 3.46
N ASN A 177 -2.51 -13.53 2.48
CA ASN A 177 -2.63 -12.40 1.58
C ASN A 177 -3.88 -12.50 0.70
N ASP A 178 -4.18 -13.68 0.17
CA ASP A 178 -5.39 -13.92 -0.62
C ASP A 178 -6.66 -13.69 0.23
N PHE A 179 -6.67 -14.17 1.47
CA PHE A 179 -7.77 -13.92 2.41
C PHE A 179 -7.98 -12.43 2.69
N LEU A 180 -6.89 -11.67 2.92
CA LEU A 180 -6.96 -10.23 3.10
C LEU A 180 -7.52 -9.51 1.86
N ASN A 181 -7.12 -9.94 0.66
CA ASN A 181 -7.66 -9.41 -0.59
C ASN A 181 -9.15 -9.70 -0.77
N VAL A 182 -9.62 -10.90 -0.38
CA VAL A 182 -11.05 -11.25 -0.37
C VAL A 182 -11.82 -10.40 0.63
N LEU A 183 -11.29 -10.19 1.84
CA LEU A 183 -11.93 -9.30 2.82
C LEU A 183 -12.04 -7.87 2.30
N GLN A 184 -11.01 -7.36 1.63
CA GLN A 184 -11.03 -6.02 1.04
C GLN A 184 -12.06 -5.91 -0.09
N SER A 185 -12.21 -6.94 -0.94
CA SER A 185 -13.21 -6.94 -2.01
C SER A 185 -14.63 -6.98 -1.46
N MET A 186 -14.86 -7.73 -0.37
CA MET A 186 -16.15 -7.78 0.33
C MET A 186 -16.53 -6.44 0.97
N GLN A 187 -15.56 -5.64 1.43
CA GLN A 187 -15.81 -4.33 2.05
C GLN A 187 -16.16 -3.22 1.06
N LEU A 188 -15.71 -3.32 -0.20
CA LEU A 188 -15.93 -2.29 -1.22
C LEU A 188 -17.41 -1.95 -1.46
N PRO A 189 -18.33 -2.92 -1.64
CA PRO A 189 -19.76 -2.63 -1.79
C PRO A 189 -20.36 -1.86 -0.62
N PHE A 190 -20.00 -2.20 0.62
CA PHE A 190 -20.52 -1.52 1.81
C PHE A 190 -20.07 -0.07 1.93
N ALA A 191 -18.91 0.27 1.38
CA ALA A 191 -18.46 1.67 1.29
C ALA A 191 -19.10 2.40 0.09
N LEU A 192 -19.19 1.74 -1.07
CA LEU A 192 -19.63 2.36 -2.33
C LEU A 192 -21.13 2.61 -2.39
N ILE A 193 -21.95 1.65 -1.95
CA ILE A 193 -23.42 1.75 -2.03
C ILE A 193 -23.92 3.01 -1.29
N PRO A 194 -23.57 3.25 0.00
CA PRO A 194 -24.02 4.43 0.71
C PRO A 194 -23.56 5.73 0.04
N ILE A 195 -22.33 5.76 -0.46
CA ILE A 195 -21.76 6.97 -1.08
C ILE A 195 -22.48 7.31 -2.38
N LEU A 196 -22.73 6.32 -3.23
CA LEU A 196 -23.48 6.53 -4.46
C LEU A 196 -24.89 7.01 -4.12
N THR A 197 -25.56 6.38 -3.15
CA THR A 197 -26.91 6.79 -2.75
C THR A 197 -26.94 8.21 -2.20
N PHE A 198 -26.00 8.60 -1.33
CA PHE A 198 -25.95 9.95 -0.76
C PHE A 198 -25.53 11.02 -1.77
N THR A 199 -24.76 10.65 -2.80
CA THR A 199 -24.33 11.58 -3.86
C THR A 199 -25.40 11.74 -4.94
N SER A 200 -26.22 10.71 -5.20
CA SER A 200 -27.31 10.77 -6.17
C SER A 200 -28.60 11.37 -5.61
N LEU A 201 -28.77 11.41 -4.28
CA LEU A 201 -29.88 12.09 -3.63
C LEU A 201 -29.77 13.60 -3.93
N THR A 202 -30.67 14.10 -4.77
CA THR A 202 -30.84 15.52 -5.00
C THR A 202 -31.31 16.18 -3.71
N SER A 203 -30.45 17.03 -3.12
CA SER A 203 -30.82 17.96 -2.05
C SER A 203 -31.74 19.07 -2.55
#